data_AF-A0A838UBL6-F1
#
_entry.id   AF-A0A838UBL6-F1
#
_cell.length_a   1.000
_cell.length_b   1.000
_cell.length_c   1.000
_cell.angle_alpha   90.00
_cell.angle_beta   90.00
_cell.angle_gamma   90.00
#
_symmetry.space_group_name_H-M   'P 1'
#
loop_
_entity.id
_entity.type
_entity.pdbx_description
1 polymer ?
#
loop_
_entity_poly.entity_id
_entity_poly.type
_entity_poly.pdbx_seq_one_letter_code
_entity_poly.pdbx_strand_id
1 'polypeptide(L)'
;MPQTQLKPAITLETIRHAHSKRRREIRARLAEFEKIGRHGSDDDLWAEMVFCFFTGGCSARMGLRSLEAVRHLLKVGEQGEIAEALTGVHRYPNARSKYVAHSRSFLVEHCDMKLRKKLHGFG
;
A
#
# COMPACT_ATOMS: atom_id res chain seq x y z
N MET A 1 4.11 -32.30 -28.76
CA MET A 1 5.05 -31.28 -28.26
C MET A 1 4.26 -30.03 -27.92
N PRO A 2 4.21 -29.58 -26.65
CA PRO A 2 3.53 -28.33 -26.34
C PRO A 2 4.38 -27.17 -26.90
N GLN A 3 3.80 -26.36 -27.77
CA GLN A 3 4.44 -25.17 -28.30
C GLN A 3 4.52 -24.13 -27.18
N THR A 4 5.72 -23.88 -26.67
CA THR A 4 5.98 -22.80 -25.72
C THR A 4 5.72 -21.48 -26.41
N GLN A 5 4.58 -20.86 -26.14
CA GLN A 5 4.22 -19.55 -26.67
C GLN A 5 5.20 -18.51 -26.10
N LEU A 6 6.17 -18.10 -26.91
CA LEU A 6 7.13 -17.05 -26.55
C LEU A 6 6.34 -15.78 -26.23
N LYS A 7 6.53 -15.23 -25.03
CA LYS A 7 5.96 -13.93 -24.66
C LYS A 7 6.51 -12.88 -25.64
N PRO A 8 5.65 -12.03 -26.23
CA PRO A 8 6.11 -11.00 -27.15
C PRO A 8 7.12 -10.08 -26.43
N ALA A 9 8.14 -9.66 -27.18
CA ALA A 9 9.16 -8.76 -26.67
C ALA A 9 8.52 -7.44 -26.18
N ILE A 10 8.98 -6.94 -25.03
CA ILE A 10 8.54 -5.64 -24.52
C ILE A 10 9.24 -4.55 -25.32
N THR A 11 8.49 -3.88 -26.19
CA THR A 11 8.96 -2.72 -26.98
C THR A 11 8.21 -1.45 -26.58
N LEU A 12 8.78 -0.28 -26.90
CA LEU A 12 8.10 1.01 -26.69
C LEU A 12 6.71 1.06 -27.36
N GLU A 13 6.59 0.45 -28.53
CA GLU A 13 5.32 0.36 -29.26
C GLU A 13 4.29 -0.49 -28.50
N THR A 14 4.68 -1.68 -28.03
CA THR A 14 3.79 -2.54 -27.24
C THR A 14 3.37 -1.89 -25.93
N ILE A 15 4.26 -1.12 -25.27
CA ILE A 15 3.94 -0.35 -24.06
C ILE A 15 2.93 0.75 -24.38
N ARG A 16 3.16 1.54 -25.45
CA ARG A 16 2.25 2.62 -25.87
C ARG A 16 0.86 2.08 -26.20
N HIS A 17 0.78 0.94 -26.89
CA HIS A 17 -0.49 0.28 -27.19
C HIS A 17 -1.20 -0.27 -25.95
N ALA A 18 -0.45 -0.91 -25.05
CA ALA A 18 -1.03 -1.40 -23.80
C ALA A 18 -1.49 -0.26 -22.88
N HIS A 19 -0.79 0.88 -22.90
CA HIS A 19 -1.18 2.09 -22.22
C HIS A 19 -2.43 2.71 -22.85
N SER A 20 -2.51 2.84 -24.18
CA SER A 20 -3.68 3.43 -24.85
C SER A 20 -4.97 2.67 -24.50
N LYS A 21 -4.91 1.33 -24.46
CA LYS A 21 -6.03 0.46 -24.06
C LYS A 21 -6.50 0.66 -22.61
N ARG A 22 -5.57 0.95 -21.69
CA ARG A 22 -5.86 1.08 -20.24
C ARG A 22 -5.77 2.51 -19.72
N ARG A 23 -5.65 3.49 -20.63
CA ARG A 23 -5.35 4.88 -20.29
C ARG A 23 -6.37 5.49 -19.33
N ARG A 24 -7.64 5.12 -19.48
CA ARG A 24 -8.72 5.56 -18.60
C ARG A 24 -8.53 5.03 -17.17
N GLU A 25 -8.31 3.73 -17.02
CA GLU A 25 -8.09 3.08 -15.72
C GLU A 25 -6.84 3.61 -15.02
N ILE A 26 -5.73 3.78 -15.76
CA ILE A 26 -4.49 4.34 -15.23
C ILE A 26 -4.73 5.76 -14.70
N ARG A 27 -5.40 6.61 -15.48
CA ARG A 27 -5.69 7.99 -15.05
C ARG A 27 -6.65 8.06 -13.88
N ALA A 28 -7.66 7.19 -13.83
CA ALA A 28 -8.56 7.10 -12.68
C ALA A 28 -7.76 6.74 -11.40
N ARG A 29 -6.88 5.72 -11.49
CA ARG A 29 -6.03 5.33 -10.36
C ARG A 29 -5.06 6.44 -9.93
N LEU A 30 -4.46 7.16 -10.88
CA LEU A 30 -3.60 8.31 -10.57
C LEU A 30 -4.37 9.45 -9.89
N ALA A 31 -5.61 9.71 -10.32
CA ALA A 31 -6.47 10.71 -9.69
C ALA A 31 -6.87 10.32 -8.26
N GLU A 32 -7.08 9.02 -7.98
CA GLU A 32 -7.29 8.51 -6.62
C GLU A 32 -6.08 8.79 -5.73
N PHE A 33 -4.86 8.52 -6.21
CA PHE A 33 -3.62 8.83 -5.47
C PHE A 33 -3.45 10.34 -5.25
N GLU A 34 -3.72 11.16 -6.26
CA GLU A 34 -3.67 12.62 -6.16
C GLU A 34 -4.67 13.15 -5.13
N LYS A 35 -5.88 12.58 -5.09
CA LYS A 35 -6.91 12.94 -4.11
C LYS A 35 -6.46 12.66 -2.67
N ILE A 36 -5.89 11.48 -2.40
CA ILE A 36 -5.35 11.16 -1.06
C ILE A 36 -4.17 12.08 -0.74
N GLY A 37 -3.27 12.26 -1.71
CA GLY A 37 -2.09 13.12 -1.60
C GLY A 37 -2.43 14.58 -1.30
N ARG A 38 -3.52 15.14 -1.84
CA ARG A 38 -3.92 16.54 -1.60
C ARG A 38 -4.92 16.73 -0.46
N HIS A 39 -5.85 15.79 -0.29
CA HIS A 39 -7.04 15.98 0.54
C HIS A 39 -7.28 14.88 1.58
N GLY A 40 -6.47 13.82 1.60
CA GLY A 40 -6.57 12.76 2.61
C GLY A 40 -6.38 13.29 4.04
N SER A 41 -7.04 12.64 4.98
CA SER A 41 -6.77 12.80 6.41
C SER A 41 -5.42 12.16 6.79
N ASP A 42 -4.96 12.38 8.02
CA ASP A 42 -3.82 11.67 8.57
C ASP A 42 -4.07 10.14 8.63
N ASP A 43 -5.31 9.73 8.85
CA ASP A 43 -5.71 8.32 8.81
C ASP A 43 -5.60 7.71 7.41
N ASP A 44 -5.97 8.46 6.37
CA ASP A 44 -5.84 8.02 4.98
C ASP A 44 -4.35 7.86 4.62
N LEU A 45 -3.52 8.81 5.02
CA LEU A 45 -2.07 8.76 4.80
C LEU A 45 -1.42 7.59 5.56
N TRP A 46 -1.85 7.36 6.80
CA TRP A 46 -1.40 6.21 7.59
C TRP A 46 -1.78 4.89 6.93
N ALA A 47 -3.02 4.76 6.44
CA ALA A 47 -3.47 3.57 5.73
C ALA A 47 -2.68 3.31 4.45
N GLU A 48 -2.36 4.34 3.66
CA GLU A 48 -1.51 4.22 2.47
C GLU A 48 -0.08 3.79 2.82
N MET A 49 0.49 4.29 3.91
CA MET A 49 1.81 3.86 4.36
C MET A 49 1.82 2.40 4.83
N VAL A 50 0.79 1.97 5.56
CA VAL A 50 0.63 0.57 5.97
C VAL A 50 0.42 -0.34 4.77
N PHE A 51 -0.35 0.08 3.76
CA PHE A 51 -0.44 -0.62 2.48
C PHE A 51 0.95 -0.81 1.84
N CYS A 52 1.76 0.25 1.79
CA CYS A 52 3.13 0.16 1.30
C CYS A 52 3.95 -0.89 2.07
N PHE A 53 3.84 -0.95 3.40
CA PHE A 53 4.51 -1.98 4.19
C PHE A 53 4.08 -3.40 3.78
N PHE A 54 2.79 -3.65 3.54
CA PHE A 54 2.29 -4.96 3.14
C PHE A 54 2.61 -5.34 1.70
N THR A 55 2.92 -4.37 0.83
CA THR A 55 3.36 -4.69 -0.54
C THR A 55 4.85 -5.02 -0.64
N GLY A 56 5.65 -4.76 0.40
CA GLY A 56 7.06 -5.17 0.44
C GLY A 56 7.21 -6.67 0.17
N GLY A 57 7.86 -7.04 -0.94
CA GLY A 57 8.03 -8.44 -1.35
C GLY A 57 6.71 -9.17 -1.68
N CYS A 58 5.59 -8.46 -1.84
CA CYS A 58 4.26 -9.01 -2.10
C CYS A 58 3.50 -8.29 -3.22
N SER A 59 2.42 -8.91 -3.70
CA SER A 59 1.60 -8.29 -4.74
C SER A 59 0.70 -7.19 -4.15
N ALA A 60 0.35 -6.18 -4.96
CA ALA A 60 -0.61 -5.16 -4.58
C ALA A 60 -1.94 -5.76 -4.09
N ARG A 61 -2.41 -6.85 -4.73
CA ARG A 61 -3.62 -7.57 -4.31
C ARG A 61 -3.50 -8.13 -2.89
N MET A 62 -2.35 -8.71 -2.54
CA MET A 62 -2.12 -9.19 -1.17
C MET A 62 -2.07 -8.01 -0.20
N GLY A 63 -1.35 -6.94 -0.54
CA GLY A 63 -1.28 -5.73 0.27
C GLY A 63 -2.65 -5.13 0.59
N LEU A 64 -3.55 -5.06 -0.40
CA LEU A 64 -4.92 -4.56 -0.21
C LEU A 64 -5.72 -5.44 0.75
N ARG A 65 -5.67 -6.77 0.59
CA ARG A 65 -6.36 -7.68 1.52
C ARG A 65 -5.79 -7.58 2.93
N SER A 66 -4.48 -7.44 3.06
CA SER A 66 -3.82 -7.27 4.36
C SER A 66 -4.20 -5.96 5.03
N LEU A 67 -4.27 -4.84 4.28
CA LEU A 67 -4.76 -3.57 4.81
C LEU A 67 -6.20 -3.70 5.30
N GLU A 68 -7.06 -4.35 4.53
CA GLU A 68 -8.46 -4.52 4.91
C GLU A 68 -8.63 -5.37 6.17
N ALA A 69 -7.86 -6.46 6.29
CA ALA A 69 -7.89 -7.33 7.46
C ALA A 69 -7.53 -6.60 8.76
N VAL A 70 -6.64 -5.61 8.71
CA VAL A 70 -6.16 -4.88 9.91
C VAL A 70 -6.77 -3.49 10.05
N ARG A 71 -7.71 -3.07 9.17
CA ARG A 71 -8.20 -1.68 9.11
C ARG A 71 -8.72 -1.18 10.45
N HIS A 72 -9.45 -2.03 11.16
CA HIS A 72 -10.01 -1.74 12.49
C HIS A 72 -8.95 -1.67 13.61
N LEU A 73 -7.74 -2.16 13.37
CA LEU A 73 -6.61 -2.20 14.31
C LEU A 73 -5.60 -1.08 14.07
N LEU A 74 -5.67 -0.35 12.96
CA LEU A 74 -4.63 0.60 12.56
C LEU A 74 -4.30 1.65 13.62
N LYS A 75 -5.31 2.14 14.35
CA LYS A 75 -5.14 3.19 15.37
C LYS A 75 -4.70 2.66 16.72
N VAL A 76 -5.23 1.51 17.13
CA VAL A 76 -5.17 1.06 18.53
C VAL A 76 -4.68 -0.37 18.70
N GLY A 77 -4.74 -1.19 17.66
CA GLY A 77 -4.45 -2.62 17.79
C GLY A 77 -3.00 -2.90 18.08
N GLU A 78 -2.74 -3.79 19.02
CA GLU A 78 -1.42 -4.22 19.44
C GLU A 78 -0.73 -5.07 18.36
N GLN A 79 0.60 -5.20 18.46
CA GLN A 79 1.39 -5.96 17.49
C GLN A 79 0.92 -7.42 17.33
N GLY A 80 0.44 -8.03 18.42
CA GLY A 80 -0.12 -9.38 18.40
C GLY A 80 -1.46 -9.47 17.64
N GLU A 81 -2.37 -8.54 17.87
CA GLU A 81 -3.68 -8.49 17.20
C GLU A 81 -3.51 -8.27 15.69
N ILE A 82 -2.57 -7.39 15.32
CA ILE A 82 -2.25 -7.15 13.91
C ILE A 82 -1.62 -8.41 13.29
N ALA A 83 -0.75 -9.12 14.02
CA ALA A 83 -0.17 -10.37 13.52
C ALA A 83 -1.24 -11.42 13.25
N GLU A 84 -2.18 -11.59 14.18
CA GLU A 84 -3.28 -12.54 14.08
C GLU A 84 -4.19 -12.23 12.89
N ALA A 85 -4.61 -10.96 12.74
CA ALA A 85 -5.40 -10.53 11.60
C ALA A 85 -4.68 -10.71 10.24
N LEU A 86 -3.34 -10.76 10.24
CA LEU A 86 -2.55 -11.03 9.03
C LEU A 86 -2.31 -12.52 8.77
N THR A 87 -2.55 -13.40 9.75
CA THR A 87 -2.35 -14.84 9.61
C THR A 87 -3.27 -15.39 8.52
N GLY A 88 -2.69 -16.13 7.56
CA GLY A 88 -3.42 -16.63 6.38
C GLY A 88 -3.73 -15.58 5.31
N VAL A 89 -3.62 -14.28 5.61
CA VAL A 89 -3.83 -13.18 4.66
C VAL A 89 -2.53 -12.71 4.02
N HIS A 90 -1.47 -12.61 4.81
CA HIS A 90 -0.15 -12.13 4.43
C HIS A 90 0.94 -13.20 4.63
N ARG A 91 1.98 -13.20 3.78
CA ARG A 91 3.08 -14.19 3.87
C ARG A 91 4.00 -14.04 5.08
N TYR A 92 4.03 -12.84 5.66
CA TYR A 92 4.92 -12.46 6.75
C TYR A 92 4.16 -11.73 7.87
N PRO A 93 3.21 -12.38 8.56
CA PRO A 93 2.33 -11.70 9.54
C PRO A 93 3.13 -11.04 10.66
N ASN A 94 4.08 -11.78 11.27
CA ASN A 94 4.90 -11.28 12.38
C ASN A 94 5.82 -10.12 12.02
N ALA A 95 6.47 -10.17 10.84
CA ALA A 95 7.37 -9.10 10.43
C ALA A 95 6.59 -7.82 10.08
N ARG A 96 5.45 -7.97 9.41
CA ARG A 96 4.64 -6.83 8.99
C ARG A 96 3.88 -6.19 10.15
N SER A 97 3.39 -6.97 11.12
CA SER A 97 2.76 -6.40 12.32
C SER A 97 3.74 -5.56 13.14
N LYS A 98 5.01 -5.98 13.25
CA LYS A 98 6.06 -5.17 13.87
C LYS A 98 6.28 -3.83 13.17
N TYR A 99 6.29 -3.81 11.84
CA TYR A 99 6.45 -2.56 11.09
C TYR A 99 5.29 -1.60 11.37
N VAL A 100 4.05 -2.10 11.34
CA VAL A 100 2.87 -1.28 11.65
C VAL A 100 2.94 -0.74 13.08
N ALA A 101 3.16 -1.59 14.07
CA ALA A 101 3.19 -1.18 15.48
C ALA A 101 4.33 -0.19 15.77
N HIS A 102 5.57 -0.51 15.36
CA HIS A 102 6.73 0.35 15.62
C HIS A 102 6.64 1.69 14.88
N SER A 103 6.22 1.69 13.61
CA SER A 103 6.06 2.94 12.86
C SER A 103 4.94 3.80 13.45
N ARG A 104 3.84 3.21 13.94
CA ARG A 104 2.80 3.96 14.64
C ARG A 104 3.33 4.62 15.90
N SER A 105 4.01 3.87 16.77
CA SER A 105 4.60 4.43 18.01
C SER A 105 5.58 5.57 17.71
N PHE A 106 6.47 5.38 16.73
CA PHE A 106 7.39 6.41 16.28
C PHE A 106 6.66 7.67 15.80
N LEU A 107 5.61 7.52 15.00
CA LEU A 107 4.87 8.67 14.46
C LEU A 107 4.03 9.38 15.52
N VAL A 108 3.49 8.66 16.50
CA VAL A 108 2.86 9.25 17.69
C VAL A 108 3.88 10.07 18.47
N GLU A 109 5.04 9.50 18.77
CA GLU A 109 6.10 10.16 19.54
C GLU A 109 6.63 11.43 18.85
N HIS A 110 6.89 11.36 17.55
CA HIS A 110 7.60 12.43 16.84
C HIS A 110 6.69 13.45 16.13
N CYS A 111 5.43 13.12 15.89
CA CYS A 111 4.51 14.04 15.23
C CYS A 111 3.04 13.92 15.64
N ASP A 112 2.70 13.15 16.68
CA ASP A 112 1.33 12.98 17.15
C ASP A 112 0.38 12.53 16.03
N MET A 113 0.89 11.67 15.12
CA MET A 113 0.21 11.25 13.89
C MET A 113 -0.24 12.38 12.95
N LYS A 114 0.28 13.62 13.10
CA LYS A 114 0.01 14.76 12.20
C LYS A 114 0.81 14.67 10.91
N LEU A 115 0.62 13.59 10.16
CA LEU A 115 1.36 13.22 8.96
C LEU A 115 1.29 14.30 7.87
N ARG A 116 0.10 14.85 7.63
CA ARG A 116 -0.14 15.95 6.68
C ARG A 116 0.73 17.14 7.00
N LYS A 117 0.73 17.56 8.27
CA LYS A 117 1.56 18.67 8.75
C LYS A 117 3.04 18.38 8.54
N LYS A 118 3.48 17.15 8.85
CA LYS A 118 4.86 16.74 8.67
C LYS A 118 5.28 16.74 7.19
N LEU A 119 4.43 16.23 6.30
CA LEU A 119 4.68 16.21 4.85
C LEU A 119 4.80 17.60 4.24
N HIS A 120 3.95 18.55 4.66
CA HIS A 120 4.06 19.93 4.21
C HIS A 120 5.35 20.63 4.70
N GLY A 121 5.94 20.15 5.79
CA GLY A 121 7.19 20.71 6.32
C GLY A 121 8.45 20.34 5.53
N PHE A 122 8.35 19.53 4.46
CA PHE A 122 9.47 19.19 3.58
C PHE A 122 9.48 19.97 2.25
N GLY A 123 8.45 20.75 1.96
CA GLY A 123 8.37 21.63 0.78
C GLY A 123 8.86 23.03 1.11
#